data_AF-A0A0A8J4C3-F1
#
_entry.id   AF-A0A0A8J4C3-F1
#
_cell.length_a   1.000
_cell.length_b   1.000
_cell.length_c   1.000
_cell.angle_alpha   90.00
_cell.angle_beta   90.00
_cell.angle_gamma   90.00
#
_symmetry.space_group_name_H-M   'P 1'
#
loop_
_entity.id
_entity.type
_entity.pdbx_description
1 polymer ?
#
loop_
_entity_poly.entity_id
_entity_poly.type
_entity_poly.pdbx_seq_one_letter_code
_entity_poly.pdbx_strand_id
1 'polypeptide(L)'
;MENLDLNNINDEIISSIHYAREERALNINNIISRLSNEHKILYRYKTYDINHLLSLCINDYRELITILITKKIPEDIRAFTLINRFSRRPLFFIILLAYHPDAQVKINGITKIMIMKILRRNKNIFNFARKIYYKVRG
;
A
#
# COMPACT_ATOMS: atom_id res chain seq x y z
N MET A 1 8.37 48.39 8.00
CA MET A 1 9.07 47.91 6.78
C MET A 1 9.37 46.42 6.96
N GLU A 2 8.33 45.64 7.26
CA GLU A 2 8.43 44.25 7.77
C GLU A 2 7.40 43.29 7.10
N ASN A 3 6.50 43.84 6.27
CA ASN A 3 5.48 43.07 5.53
C ASN A 3 5.98 42.51 4.18
N LEU A 4 7.14 42.97 3.68
CA LEU A 4 7.67 42.51 2.40
C LEU A 4 8.26 41.09 2.50
N ASP A 5 8.87 40.76 3.64
CA ASP A 5 9.44 39.42 3.89
C ASP A 5 8.37 38.36 4.13
N LEU A 6 7.32 38.70 4.88
CA LEU A 6 6.22 37.77 5.17
C LEU A 6 5.44 37.36 3.92
N ASN A 7 5.20 38.30 2.99
CA ASN A 7 4.51 38.01 1.75
C ASN A 7 5.35 37.11 0.83
N ASN A 8 6.66 37.38 0.72
CA ASN A 8 7.57 36.56 -0.09
C ASN A 8 7.71 35.13 0.46
N ILE A 9 7.83 34.97 1.79
CA ILE A 9 7.85 33.66 2.45
C ILE A 9 6.52 32.93 2.22
N ASN A 10 5.40 33.63 2.28
CA ASN A 10 4.09 33.04 2.04
C ASN A 10 3.94 32.57 0.59
N ASP A 11 4.43 33.33 -0.38
CA ASP A 11 4.41 32.95 -1.79
C ASP A 11 5.33 31.76 -2.09
N GLU A 12 6.48 31.66 -1.41
CA GLU A 12 7.39 30.50 -1.48
C GLU A 12 6.76 29.24 -0.88
N ILE A 13 6.05 29.37 0.25
CA ILE A 13 5.29 28.27 0.86
C ILE A 13 4.15 27.84 -0.07
N ILE A 14 3.41 28.78 -0.65
CA ILE A 14 2.31 28.48 -1.57
C ILE A 14 2.84 27.74 -2.81
N SER A 15 3.90 28.26 -3.44
CA SER A 15 4.48 27.64 -4.63
C SER A 15 5.05 26.24 -4.35
N SER A 16 5.74 26.04 -3.22
CA SER A 16 6.22 24.71 -2.81
C SER A 16 5.08 23.72 -2.52
N ILE A 17 3.96 24.19 -1.95
CA ILE A 17 2.75 23.36 -1.78
C ILE A 17 2.14 22.99 -3.13
N HIS A 18 2.06 23.92 -4.08
CA HIS A 18 1.53 23.65 -5.42
C HIS A 18 2.39 22.62 -6.15
N TYR A 19 3.70 22.82 -6.17
CA TYR A 19 4.65 21.88 -6.75
C TYR A 19 4.50 20.47 -6.16
N ALA A 20 4.45 20.36 -4.82
CA ALA A 20 4.27 19.07 -4.14
C ALA A 20 2.92 18.41 -4.44
N ARG A 21 1.86 19.19 -4.72
CA ARG A 21 0.55 18.65 -5.14
C ARG A 21 0.58 18.13 -6.57
N GLU A 22 1.23 18.85 -7.48
CA GLU A 22 1.39 18.44 -8.87
C GLU A 22 2.20 17.15 -8.98
N GLU A 23 3.32 17.05 -8.26
CA GLU A 23 4.15 15.86 -8.22
C GLU A 23 3.35 14.64 -7.71
N ARG A 24 2.54 14.81 -6.65
CA ARG A 24 1.66 13.74 -6.15
C ARG A 24 0.60 13.36 -7.17
N ALA A 25 0.01 14.33 -7.87
CA ALA A 25 -1.00 14.06 -8.88
C ALA A 25 -0.40 13.26 -10.05
N LEU A 26 0.80 13.62 -10.51
CA LEU A 26 1.54 12.87 -11.53
C LEU A 26 1.83 11.44 -11.07
N ASN A 27 2.29 11.26 -9.83
CA ASN A 27 2.57 9.93 -9.30
C ASN A 27 1.29 9.07 -9.20
N ILE A 28 0.19 9.63 -8.70
CA ILE A 28 -1.11 8.94 -8.65
C ILE A 28 -1.57 8.55 -10.05
N ASN A 29 -1.43 9.45 -11.03
CA ASN A 29 -1.80 9.17 -12.41
C ASN A 29 -0.94 8.05 -13.02
N ASN A 30 0.36 8.02 -12.72
CA ASN A 30 1.27 6.95 -13.14
C ASN A 30 0.90 5.59 -12.53
N ILE A 31 0.41 5.56 -11.29
CA ILE A 31 -0.06 4.32 -10.65
C ILE A 31 -1.39 3.87 -11.26
N ILE A 32 -2.34 4.80 -11.42
CA ILE A 32 -3.68 4.52 -11.96
C ILE A 32 -3.63 4.10 -13.43
N SER A 33 -2.65 4.58 -14.21
CA SER A 33 -2.49 4.21 -15.62
C SER A 33 -2.12 2.75 -15.82
N ARG A 34 -1.49 2.10 -14.83
CA ARG A 34 -1.19 0.67 -14.82
C ARG A 34 -2.41 -0.22 -14.54
N LEU A 35 -3.53 0.37 -14.12
CA LEU A 35 -4.77 -0.36 -13.84
C LEU A 35 -5.69 -0.35 -15.06
N SER A 36 -6.36 -1.47 -15.31
CA SER A 36 -7.49 -1.49 -16.26
C SER A 36 -8.63 -0.62 -15.74
N ASN A 37 -9.52 -0.19 -16.64
CA ASN A 37 -10.61 0.75 -16.29
C ASN A 37 -11.49 0.27 -15.14
N GLU A 38 -11.77 -1.04 -15.06
CA GLU A 38 -12.54 -1.64 -13.96
C GLU A 38 -11.81 -1.51 -12.61
N HIS A 39 -10.50 -1.77 -12.60
CA HIS A 39 -9.67 -1.69 -11.41
C HIS A 39 -9.40 -0.26 -10.93
N LYS A 40 -9.52 0.76 -11.81
CA LYS A 40 -9.42 2.17 -11.41
C LYS A 40 -10.52 2.58 -10.43
N ILE A 41 -11.71 1.99 -10.56
CA ILE A 41 -12.82 2.22 -9.63
C ILE A 41 -12.42 1.65 -8.26
N LEU A 42 -11.90 0.42 -8.25
CA LEU A 42 -11.46 -0.25 -7.03
C LEU A 42 -10.37 0.55 -6.31
N TYR A 43 -9.45 1.20 -7.03
CA TYR A 43 -8.36 1.99 -6.44
C TYR A 43 -8.85 3.08 -5.47
N ARG A 44 -10.07 3.59 -5.62
CA ARG A 44 -10.61 4.65 -4.75
C ARG A 44 -10.99 4.13 -3.35
N TYR A 45 -11.15 2.82 -3.19
CA TYR A 45 -11.54 2.24 -1.91
C TYR A 45 -10.41 2.27 -0.88
N LYS A 46 -10.79 2.62 0.36
CA LYS A 46 -9.92 2.60 1.55
C LYS A 46 -10.07 1.33 2.38
N THR A 47 -11.08 0.53 2.06
CA THR A 47 -11.41 -0.71 2.77
C THR A 47 -11.77 -1.78 1.75
N TYR A 48 -11.26 -2.99 1.93
CA TYR A 48 -11.63 -4.15 1.11
C TYR A 48 -12.02 -5.32 2.00
N ASP A 49 -12.94 -6.14 1.49
CA ASP A 49 -13.12 -7.49 1.99
C ASP A 49 -12.04 -8.40 1.37
N ILE A 50 -11.48 -9.28 2.20
CA ILE A 50 -10.43 -10.21 1.76
C ILE A 50 -10.92 -11.18 0.68
N ASN A 51 -12.19 -11.60 0.71
CA ASN A 51 -12.76 -12.48 -0.31
C ASN A 51 -12.86 -11.75 -1.66
N HIS A 52 -13.16 -10.45 -1.63
CA HIS A 52 -13.16 -9.62 -2.83
C HIS A 52 -11.73 -9.48 -3.42
N LEU A 53 -10.72 -9.31 -2.58
CA LEU A 53 -9.33 -9.30 -3.07
C LEU A 53 -8.92 -10.66 -3.63
N LEU A 54 -9.37 -11.75 -3.02
CA LEU A 54 -9.12 -13.11 -3.51
C LEU A 54 -9.81 -13.38 -4.85
N SER A 55 -11.02 -12.86 -5.08
CA SER A 55 -11.68 -13.03 -6.39
C SER A 55 -10.97 -12.30 -7.51
N LEU A 56 -10.19 -11.26 -7.20
CA LEU A 56 -9.33 -10.55 -8.16
C LEU A 56 -8.00 -11.27 -8.42
N CYS A 57 -7.70 -12.34 -7.68
CA CYS A 57 -6.45 -13.09 -7.80
C CYS A 57 -6.50 -14.13 -8.93
N ILE A 58 -6.64 -13.64 -10.17
CA ILE A 58 -6.64 -14.44 -11.40
C ILE A 58 -5.39 -14.05 -12.20
N ASN A 59 -4.70 -15.02 -12.82
CA ASN A 59 -3.51 -14.79 -13.64
C ASN A 59 -2.40 -14.00 -12.92
N ASP A 60 -1.87 -12.93 -13.54
CA ASP A 60 -0.85 -12.06 -12.94
C ASP A 60 -1.45 -10.97 -12.04
N TYR A 61 -2.03 -11.41 -10.93
CA TYR A 61 -2.74 -10.54 -9.99
C TYR A 61 -1.81 -9.70 -9.09
N ARG A 62 -0.50 -9.97 -9.12
CA ARG A 62 0.46 -9.47 -8.13
C ARG A 62 0.51 -7.96 -8.14
N GLU A 63 0.65 -7.37 -9.32
CA GLU A 63 0.70 -5.92 -9.49
C GLU A 63 -0.62 -5.26 -9.07
N LEU A 64 -1.74 -5.80 -9.54
CA LEU A 64 -3.08 -5.32 -9.20
C LEU A 64 -3.30 -5.26 -7.68
N ILE A 65 -3.13 -6.40 -6.99
CA ILE A 65 -3.38 -6.49 -5.54
C ILE A 65 -2.43 -5.57 -4.76
N THR A 66 -1.19 -5.48 -5.22
CA THR A 66 -0.19 -4.60 -4.62
C THR A 66 -0.61 -3.14 -4.71
N ILE A 67 -1.00 -2.69 -5.90
CA ILE A 67 -1.50 -1.32 -6.13
C ILE A 67 -2.76 -1.06 -5.31
N LEU A 68 -3.72 -2.00 -5.27
CA LEU A 68 -4.97 -1.81 -4.52
C LEU A 68 -4.73 -1.67 -3.01
N ILE A 69 -3.81 -2.46 -2.44
CA ILE A 69 -3.54 -2.47 -1.01
C ILE A 69 -2.62 -1.32 -0.57
N THR A 70 -1.57 -1.04 -1.32
CA THR A 70 -0.52 -0.10 -0.91
C THR A 70 -0.62 1.27 -1.58
N LYS A 71 -1.44 1.38 -2.65
CA LYS A 71 -1.53 2.57 -3.50
C LYS A 71 -0.17 3.00 -4.05
N LYS A 72 0.69 2.01 -4.32
CA LYS A 72 2.04 2.15 -4.88
C LYS A 72 2.26 1.05 -5.91
N ILE A 73 3.20 1.28 -6.82
CA ILE A 73 3.66 0.23 -7.73
C ILE A 73 4.56 -0.77 -6.98
N PRO A 74 4.65 -2.03 -7.41
CA PRO A 74 5.46 -3.05 -6.75
C PRO A 74 6.93 -2.68 -6.55
N GLU A 75 7.49 -1.91 -7.49
CA GLU A 75 8.89 -1.47 -7.47
C GLU A 75 9.21 -0.52 -6.30
N ASP A 76 8.21 0.24 -5.84
CA ASP A 76 8.36 1.23 -4.76
C ASP A 76 8.18 0.63 -3.36
N ILE A 77 7.85 -0.66 -3.29
CA ILE A 77 7.56 -1.32 -2.02
C ILE A 77 8.82 -1.99 -1.49
N ARG A 78 9.22 -1.55 -0.30
CA ARG A 78 10.37 -2.12 0.39
C ARG A 78 10.13 -3.61 0.64
N ALA A 79 11.15 -4.42 0.38
CA ALA A 79 11.09 -5.87 0.54
C ALA A 79 9.95 -6.57 -0.25
N PHE A 80 9.43 -5.96 -1.31
CA PHE A 80 8.42 -6.57 -2.17
C PHE A 80 8.86 -7.95 -2.69
N THR A 81 10.14 -8.12 -3.03
CA THR A 81 10.71 -9.40 -3.48
C THR A 81 10.53 -10.53 -2.46
N LEU A 82 10.51 -10.25 -1.15
CA LEU A 82 10.23 -11.24 -0.12
C LEU A 82 8.74 -11.60 -0.08
N ILE A 83 7.86 -10.61 -0.21
CA ILE A 83 6.41 -10.80 -0.25
C ILE A 83 6.01 -11.58 -1.51
N ASN A 84 6.62 -11.25 -2.66
CA ASN A 84 6.36 -11.88 -3.95
C ASN A 84 6.69 -13.39 -3.96
N ARG A 85 7.54 -13.89 -3.04
CA ARG A 85 7.75 -15.35 -2.87
C ARG A 85 6.47 -16.09 -2.49
N PHE A 86 5.51 -15.39 -1.90
CA PHE A 86 4.22 -15.94 -1.49
C PHE A 86 3.12 -15.75 -2.54
N SER A 87 3.44 -15.23 -3.73
CA SER A 87 2.49 -15.05 -4.84
C SER A 87 1.88 -16.35 -5.38
N ARG A 88 2.43 -17.52 -5.04
CA ARG A 88 1.76 -18.80 -5.33
C ARG A 88 0.56 -19.07 -4.41
N ARG A 89 0.41 -18.29 -3.33
CA ARG A 89 -0.67 -18.43 -2.34
C ARG A 89 -1.34 -17.07 -2.12
N PRO A 90 -2.39 -16.74 -2.90
CA PRO A 90 -3.05 -15.42 -2.88
C PRO A 90 -3.42 -14.90 -1.49
N LEU A 91 -3.97 -15.78 -0.65
CA LEU A 91 -4.33 -15.43 0.72
C LEU A 91 -3.13 -14.94 1.55
N PHE A 92 -1.99 -15.63 1.47
CA PHE A 92 -0.78 -15.23 2.20
C PHE A 92 -0.19 -13.95 1.63
N PHE A 93 -0.19 -13.81 0.30
CA PHE A 93 0.28 -12.60 -0.37
C PHE A 93 -0.51 -11.37 0.05
N ILE A 94 -1.85 -11.43 -0.03
CA ILE A 94 -2.76 -10.34 0.40
C ILE A 94 -2.50 -9.98 1.86
N ILE A 95 -2.35 -10.97 2.74
CA ILE A 95 -2.17 -10.72 4.17
C ILE A 95 -0.81 -10.11 4.47
N LEU A 96 0.26 -10.60 3.86
CA LEU A 96 1.58 -10.01 4.04
C LEU A 96 1.60 -8.55 3.57
N LEU A 97 0.96 -8.25 2.43
CA LEU A 97 0.76 -6.88 1.98
C LEU A 97 -0.09 -6.06 2.96
N ALA A 98 -1.17 -6.63 3.50
CA ALA A 98 -2.07 -5.95 4.43
C ALA A 98 -1.38 -5.51 5.74
N TYR A 99 -0.37 -6.27 6.17
CA TYR A 99 0.42 -5.98 7.37
C TYR A 99 1.71 -5.23 7.06
N HIS A 100 2.01 -4.99 5.78
CA HIS A 100 3.16 -4.20 5.39
C HIS A 100 2.97 -2.74 5.82
N PRO A 101 4.01 -2.02 6.25
CA PRO A 101 3.89 -0.60 6.62
C PRO A 101 3.45 0.30 5.46
N ASP A 102 3.67 -0.12 4.21
CA ASP A 102 3.16 0.60 3.03
C ASP A 102 1.67 0.33 2.74
N ALA A 103 0.99 -0.52 3.53
CA ALA A 103 -0.45 -0.74 3.35
C ALA A 103 -1.23 0.53 3.67
N GLN A 104 -2.04 1.00 2.72
CA GLN A 104 -2.86 2.21 2.87
C GLN A 104 -4.35 1.90 3.03
N VAL A 105 -4.74 0.63 2.98
CA VAL A 105 -6.14 0.21 3.06
C VAL A 105 -6.39 -0.74 4.21
N LYS A 106 -7.60 -0.70 4.75
CA LYS A 106 -8.06 -1.65 5.76
C LYS A 106 -8.60 -2.90 5.07
N ILE A 107 -8.06 -4.06 5.41
CA ILE A 107 -8.63 -5.34 4.97
C ILE A 107 -9.48 -5.93 6.09
N ASN A 108 -10.74 -6.20 5.75
CA ASN A 108 -11.74 -6.81 6.60
C ASN A 108 -11.98 -8.27 6.17
N GLY A 109 -12.45 -9.09 7.11
CA GLY A 109 -12.80 -10.49 6.87
C GLY A 109 -12.43 -11.42 8.03
N ILE A 110 -13.25 -12.44 8.25
CA ILE A 110 -13.07 -13.45 9.31
C ILE A 110 -11.69 -14.14 9.19
N THR A 111 -11.20 -14.30 7.96
CA THR A 111 -9.89 -14.87 7.61
C THR A 111 -8.72 -14.07 8.19
N LYS A 112 -8.82 -12.74 8.32
CA LYS A 112 -7.82 -11.93 9.03
C LYS A 112 -7.75 -12.29 10.51
N ILE A 113 -8.90 -12.48 11.15
CA ILE A 113 -8.99 -12.87 12.57
C ILE A 113 -8.41 -14.28 12.74
N MET A 114 -8.74 -15.20 11.84
CA MET A 114 -8.25 -16.57 11.86
C MET A 114 -6.72 -16.63 11.68
N ILE A 115 -6.17 -15.81 10.79
CA ILE A 115 -4.73 -15.77 10.55
C ILE A 115 -4.00 -15.03 11.65
N MET A 116 -4.59 -14.00 12.28
CA MET A 116 -4.06 -13.47 13.55
C MET A 116 -4.02 -14.53 14.65
N LYS A 117 -5.05 -15.36 14.77
CA LYS A 117 -5.05 -16.47 15.74
C LYS A 117 -3.96 -17.49 15.44
N ILE A 118 -3.75 -17.84 14.17
CA ILE A 118 -2.68 -18.77 13.74
C ILE A 118 -1.29 -18.16 13.95
N LEU A 119 -1.09 -16.89 13.57
CA LEU A 119 0.17 -16.16 13.72
C LEU A 119 0.54 -15.96 15.20
N ARG A 120 -0.44 -15.65 16.07
CA ARG A 120 -0.23 -15.56 17.52
C ARG A 120 0.13 -16.91 18.16
N ARG A 121 -0.38 -18.01 17.60
CA ARG A 121 -0.03 -19.37 18.06
C ARG A 121 1.39 -19.78 17.66
N ASN A 122 1.97 -19.18 16.63
CA ASN A 122 3.27 -19.58 16.09
C ASN A 122 4.33 -18.48 16.33
N LYS A 123 5.05 -18.58 17.46
CA LYS A 123 6.09 -17.63 17.91
C LYS A 123 7.11 -17.28 16.82
N ASN A 124 7.46 -18.24 15.97
CA ASN A 124 8.48 -18.05 14.93
C ASN A 124 8.01 -17.08 13.83
N ILE A 125 6.74 -17.18 13.41
CA ILE A 125 6.20 -16.32 12.36
C ILE A 125 5.95 -14.91 12.90
N PHE A 126 5.49 -14.79 14.15
CA PHE A 126 5.35 -13.50 14.81
C PHE A 126 6.70 -12.78 14.95
N ASN A 127 7.75 -13.48 15.35
CA ASN A 127 9.10 -12.93 15.42
C ASN A 127 9.65 -12.54 14.04
N PHE A 128 9.32 -13.30 12.99
CA PHE A 128 9.68 -12.96 11.62
C PHE A 128 8.98 -11.69 11.12
N ALA A 129 7.67 -11.59 11.32
CA ALA A 129 6.88 -10.39 11.00
C ALA A 129 7.37 -9.17 11.79
N ARG A 130 7.71 -9.36 13.08
CA ARG A 130 8.32 -8.34 13.93
C ARG A 130 9.67 -7.89 13.38
N LYS A 131 10.53 -8.83 12.96
CA LYS A 131 11.85 -8.54 12.37
C LYS A 131 11.74 -7.77 11.05
N ILE A 132 10.77 -8.10 10.21
CA ILE A 132 10.45 -7.34 8.99
C ILE A 132 9.97 -5.93 9.37
N TYR A 133 9.04 -5.81 10.30
CA TYR A 133 8.50 -4.52 10.74
C TYR A 133 9.59 -3.56 11.24
N TYR A 134 10.50 -4.03 12.10
CA TYR A 134 11.62 -3.20 12.58
C TYR A 134 12.65 -2.88 11.50
N LYS A 135 12.89 -3.80 10.55
CA LYS A 135 13.81 -3.55 9.45
C LYS A 135 13.26 -2.57 8.41
N VAL A 136 11.94 -2.47 8.27
CA VAL A 136 11.27 -1.59 7.30
C VAL A 136 10.95 -0.21 7.89
N ARG A 137 10.71 -0.12 9.21
CA ARG A 137 10.48 1.15 9.93
C ARG A 137 11.77 1.87 10.36
N GLY A 138 12.93 1.26 10.14
CA GLY A 138 14.23 1.93 10.26
C GLY A 138 14.30 3.18 9.41
#